data_AF-A0A957AKL4-F1
#
_entry.id   AF-A0A957AKL4-F1
#
_cell.length_a   1.000
_cell.length_b   1.000
_cell.length_c   1.000
_cell.angle_alpha   90.00
_cell.angle_beta   90.00
_cell.angle_gamma   90.00
#
_symmetry.space_group_name_H-M   'P 1'
#
loop_
_entity.id
_entity.type
_entity.pdbx_description
1 polymer ?
#
loop_
_entity_poly.entity_id
_entity_poly.type
_entity_poly.pdbx_seq_one_letter_code
_entity_poly.pdbx_strand_id
1 'polypeptide(L)' 'MATINTTFPADYVERVYAGVLGKIIGVYLGRPIEGWTYDEISAQVGEVDHYINEMRDMPLVVTDDDISGTF' A
#
# COMPACT_ATOMS: atom_id res chain seq x y z
N MET A 1 -3.39 29.40 25.56
CA MET A 1 -2.34 28.53 24.99
C MET A 1 -2.47 27.18 25.67
N ALA A 2 -3.15 26.21 25.04
CA ALA A 2 -3.26 24.86 25.60
C ALA A 2 -1.99 24.09 25.26
N THR A 3 -1.21 23.74 26.28
CA THR A 3 0.00 22.92 26.12
C THR A 3 -0.45 21.48 25.88
N ILE A 4 -0.34 21.01 24.64
CA ILE A 4 -0.66 19.62 24.32
C ILE A 4 0.53 18.76 24.74
N ASN A 5 0.47 18.16 25.92
CA ASN A 5 1.41 17.11 26.32
C ASN A 5 1.12 15.85 25.49
N THR A 6 1.67 15.77 24.29
CA THR A 6 1.60 14.56 23.45
C THR A 6 2.76 13.64 23.84
N THR A 7 2.55 12.85 24.88
CA THR A 7 3.36 11.64 25.07
C THR A 7 2.87 10.60 24.06
N PHE A 8 3.65 10.38 23.01
CA PHE A 8 3.40 9.30 22.05
C PHE A 8 3.57 7.93 22.73
N PRO A 9 2.88 6.87 22.22
CA PRO A 9 3.16 5.50 22.63
C PRO A 9 4.64 5.15 22.47
N ALA A 10 5.14 4.22 23.30
CA ALA A 10 6.54 3.80 23.24
C ALA A 10 6.93 3.17 21.88
N ASP A 11 5.96 2.61 21.16
CA ASP A 11 6.09 1.98 19.84
C ASP A 11 5.67 2.90 18.69
N TYR A 12 5.62 4.23 18.92
CA TYR A 12 5.11 5.17 17.92
C TYR A 12 5.88 5.13 16.60
N VAL A 13 7.21 5.06 16.66
CA VAL A 13 8.06 5.02 15.46
C VAL A 13 7.79 3.76 14.65
N GLU A 14 7.68 2.62 15.34
CA GLU A 14 7.38 1.32 14.75
C GLU A 14 5.99 1.31 14.10
N ARG A 15 5.00 1.93 14.75
CA ARG A 15 3.64 2.08 14.19
C ARG A 15 3.63 2.93 12.93
N VAL A 16 4.31 4.07 12.95
CA VAL A 16 4.42 4.94 11.77
C VAL A 16 5.14 4.21 10.64
N TYR A 17 6.26 3.57 10.95
CA TYR A 17 7.02 2.79 9.98
C TYR A 17 6.18 1.66 9.36
N ALA A 18 5.48 0.89 10.19
CA ALA A 18 4.59 -0.18 9.74
C ALA A 18 3.44 0.35 8.86
N GLY A 19 2.89 1.53 9.20
CA GLY A 19 1.86 2.19 8.40
C GLY A 19 2.37 2.63 7.03
N VAL A 20 3.54 3.28 6.98
CA VAL A 20 4.18 3.70 5.72
C VAL A 20 4.54 2.50 4.86
N LEU A 21 5.16 1.48 5.46
CA LEU A 21 5.52 0.25 4.76
C LEU A 21 4.28 -0.50 4.24
N GLY A 22 3.24 -0.61 5.06
CA GLY A 22 1.96 -1.22 4.68
C GLY A 22 1.29 -0.49 3.52
N LYS A 23 1.35 0.85 3.50
CA LYS A 23 0.84 1.65 2.36
C LYS A 23 1.60 1.31 1.07
N ILE A 24 2.94 1.31 1.12
CA ILE A 24 3.77 1.01 -0.06
C ILE A 24 3.48 -0.39 -0.60
N ILE A 25 3.39 -1.39 0.28
CA ILE A 25 3.05 -2.77 -0.09
C ILE A 25 1.66 -2.82 -0.75
N GLY A 26 0.66 -2.18 -0.14
CA GLY A 26 -0.71 -2.16 -0.65
C GLY A 26 -0.83 -1.51 -2.03
N VAL A 27 -0.14 -0.38 -2.25
CA VAL A 27 -0.12 0.30 -3.56
C VAL A 27 0.44 -0.62 -4.64
N TYR A 28 1.63 -1.21 -4.42
CA TYR A 28 2.23 -2.08 -5.44
C TYR A 28 1.47 -3.40 -5.66
N LEU A 29 0.85 -3.95 -4.61
CA LEU A 29 0.02 -5.15 -4.72
C LEU A 29 -1.27 -4.89 -5.51
N GLY A 30 -1.92 -3.73 -5.27
CA GLY A 30 -3.20 -3.38 -5.88
C GLY A 30 -3.11 -2.78 -7.28
N ARG A 31 -2.03 -2.08 -7.61
CA ARG A 31 -1.86 -1.37 -8.89
C ARG A 31 -2.13 -2.21 -10.15
N PRO A 32 -1.72 -3.49 -10.26
CA PRO A 32 -1.98 -4.28 -11.47
C PRO A 32 -3.46 -4.56 -11.76
N ILE A 33 -4.33 -4.41 -10.75
CA ILE A 33 -5.79 -4.64 -10.79
C ILE A 33 -6.58 -3.37 -10.45
N GLU A 34 -5.93 -2.20 -10.49
CA GLU A 34 -6.61 -0.94 -10.25
C GLU A 34 -7.75 -0.73 -11.25
N GLY A 35 -8.93 -0.38 -10.74
CA GLY A 35 -10.14 -0.19 -11.55
C GLY A 35 -10.87 -1.49 -11.93
N TRP A 36 -10.37 -2.67 -11.57
CA TRP A 36 -11.09 -3.92 -11.80
C TRP A 36 -12.23 -4.10 -10.81
N THR A 37 -13.30 -4.74 -11.27
CA THR A 37 -14.39 -5.20 -10.42
C THR A 37 -13.98 -6.45 -9.63
N TYR A 38 -14.71 -6.74 -8.55
CA TYR A 38 -14.52 -7.96 -7.78
C TYR A 38 -14.64 -9.22 -8.65
N ASP A 39 -15.63 -9.27 -9.55
CA ASP A 39 -15.86 -10.42 -10.43
C ASP A 39 -14.70 -10.62 -11.42
N GLU A 40 -14.15 -9.54 -11.97
CA GLU A 40 -12.97 -9.61 -12.85
C GLU A 40 -11.72 -10.11 -12.12
N ILE A 41 -11.49 -9.64 -10.89
CA ILE A 41 -10.37 -10.10 -10.06
C ILE A 41 -10.55 -11.58 -9.71
N SER A 42 -11.75 -11.97 -9.25
CA SER A 42 -12.05 -13.35 -8.86
C SER A 42 -11.91 -14.32 -10.04
N ALA A 43 -12.35 -13.93 -11.24
CA ALA A 43 -12.30 -14.79 -12.42
C ALA A 43 -10.88 -14.93 -13.01
N GLN A 44 -10.05 -13.88 -12.94
CA GLN A 44 -8.74 -13.86 -13.60
C GLN A 44 -7.58 -14.20 -12.66
N VAL A 45 -7.66 -13.79 -11.39
CA VAL A 45 -6.59 -13.93 -10.40
C VAL A 45 -7.03 -14.85 -9.26
N GLY A 46 -8.29 -14.77 -8.85
CA GLY A 46 -8.78 -15.44 -7.64
C GLY A 46 -8.41 -14.64 -6.38
N GLU A 47 -7.78 -15.30 -5.41
CA GLU A 47 -7.26 -14.65 -4.21
C GLU A 47 -5.90 -14.01 -4.51
N VAL A 48 -5.73 -12.74 -4.16
CA VAL A 48 -4.47 -11.99 -4.35
C VAL A 48 -3.61 -12.16 -3.10
N ASP A 49 -2.76 -13.19 -3.09
CA ASP A 49 -1.87 -13.53 -1.98
C ASP A 49 -0.37 -13.25 -2.26
N HIS A 50 -0.05 -12.80 -3.47
CA HIS A 50 1.30 -12.43 -3.91
C HIS A 50 1.27 -11.30 -4.95
N TYR A 51 2.44 -10.74 -5.28
CA TYR A 51 2.55 -9.73 -6.33
C TYR A 51 2.30 -10.32 -7.71
N ILE A 52 1.31 -9.77 -8.41
CA ILE A 52 0.85 -10.23 -9.72
C ILE A 52 1.28 -9.29 -10.87
N ASN A 53 2.26 -8.43 -10.65
CA ASN A 53 2.72 -7.46 -11.64
C ASN A 53 3.22 -8.13 -12.93
N GLU A 54 3.82 -9.32 -12.83
CA GLU A 54 4.27 -10.11 -13.99
C GLU A 54 3.10 -10.62 -14.85
N MET A 55 1.96 -10.98 -14.24
CA MET A 55 0.75 -11.39 -14.98
C MET A 55 0.20 -10.27 -15.88
N ARG A 56 0.55 -9.02 -15.54
CA ARG A 56 0.09 -7.81 -16.24
C ARG A 56 1.21 -7.16 -17.07
N ASP A 57 2.39 -7.78 -17.13
CA ASP A 57 3.61 -7.24 -17.77
C ASP A 57 3.94 -5.81 -17.29
N MET A 58 3.80 -5.59 -15.98
CA MET A 58 4.04 -4.30 -15.33
C MET A 58 5.28 -4.35 -14.44
N PRO A 59 6.07 -3.26 -14.37
CA PRO A 59 7.14 -3.16 -13.40
C PRO A 59 6.55 -3.11 -11.99
N LEU A 60 7.16 -3.87 -11.07
CA LEU A 60 6.74 -3.91 -9.66
C LEU A 60 6.93 -2.54 -8.98
N VAL A 61 8.11 -1.94 -9.15
CA VAL A 61 8.47 -0.65 -8.54
C VAL A 61 8.42 0.43 -9.61
N VAL A 62 7.61 1.45 -9.37
CA VAL A 62 7.45 2.63 -10.22
C VAL A 62 7.22 3.86 -9.35
N THR A 63 7.38 5.04 -9.94
CA THR A 63 6.84 6.27 -9.34
C THR A 63 5.32 6.24 -9.33
N ASP A 64 4.73 6.46 -8.16
CA ASP A 64 3.29 6.50 -7.93
C ASP A 64 2.95 7.69 -7.04
N ASP A 65 1.85 8.39 -7.27
CA ASP A 65 1.47 9.59 -6.51
C ASP A 65 1.03 9.26 -5.07
N ASP A 66 0.63 8.02 -4.79
CA ASP A 66 0.37 7.57 -3.43
C ASP A 66 1.65 7.34 -2.61
N ILE A 67 2.82 7.24 -3.25
CA ILE A 67 4.11 7.00 -2.59
C ILE A 67 5.03 8.22 -2.68
N SER A 68 5.00 8.90 -3.83
CA SER A 68 5.95 9.97 -4.14
C SER A 68 5.55 11.26 -3.42
N GLY A 69 6.45 11.81 -2.60
CA GLY A 69 6.24 13.09 -1.91
C GLY A 69 5.28 13.05 -0.73
N THR A 70 4.87 11.86 -0.27
CA THR A 70 3.90 11.67 0.80
C THR A 70 4.51 11.49 2.20
N PHE A 71 5.82 11.23 2.30
CA PHE A 71 6.55 10.98 3.55
C PHE A 71 7.87 11.75 3.60
#